data_AF-A0A261GL20-F1
#
_entry.id   AF-A0A261GL20-F1
#
_cell.length_a   1.000
_cell.length_b   1.000
_cell.length_c   1.000
_cell.angle_alpha   90.00
_cell.angle_beta   90.00
_cell.angle_gamma   90.00
#
_symmetry.space_group_name_H-M   'P 1'
#
loop_
_entity.id
_entity.type
_entity.pdbx_description
1 polymer ?
#
loop_
_entity_poly.entity_id
_entity_poly.type
_entity_poly.pdbx_seq_one_letter_code
_entity_poly.pdbx_strand_id
1 'polypeptide(L)'
;MSGAEAKERRELLNKLVRAAETAGFEEIVLPSIEPSKVYIDKAGEEILGQMYVFPDKKNRSLCLRPEGTATIQLLADKHFKRSKDVKLWYFERCWRYEKPQEGRYREFFQFGVEVINPSSTAIKDELIELAENMVAIKTRAYLVDRSARRGLDYYTADGFEISVPSLGAQKQVVGGGAYRQGIGFAVGFDRLMLCREPGATSQ
;
A
#
# COMPACT_ATOMS: atom_id res chain seq x y z
N MET A 1 -13.24 12.19 13.96
CA MET A 1 -13.88 11.86 12.67
C MET A 1 -15.37 12.02 12.84
N SER A 2 -16.01 12.85 12.03
CA SER A 2 -17.47 13.00 12.02
C SER A 2 -18.14 11.79 11.35
N GLY A 3 -19.45 11.63 11.53
CA GLY A 3 -20.21 10.61 10.82
C GLY A 3 -20.17 10.77 9.30
N ALA A 4 -20.07 12.01 8.80
CA ALA A 4 -19.96 12.31 7.37
C ALA A 4 -18.60 11.85 6.80
N GLU A 5 -17.50 12.15 7.50
CA GLU A 5 -16.16 11.68 7.12
C GLU A 5 -16.07 10.15 7.12
N ALA A 6 -16.67 9.50 8.12
CA ALA A 6 -16.72 8.04 8.18
C ALA A 6 -17.49 7.44 6.99
N LYS A 7 -18.58 8.10 6.57
CA LYS A 7 -19.35 7.72 5.37
C LYS A 7 -18.53 7.88 4.09
N GLU A 8 -17.84 9.02 3.91
CA GLU A 8 -16.99 9.26 2.74
C GLU A 8 -15.86 8.22 2.64
N ARG A 9 -15.19 7.90 3.76
CA ARG A 9 -14.17 6.84 3.80
C ARG A 9 -14.74 5.50 3.34
N ARG A 10 -15.90 5.11 3.85
CA ARG A 10 -16.54 3.85 3.43
C ARG A 10 -16.90 3.87 1.95
N GLU A 11 -17.38 4.99 1.42
CA GLU A 11 -17.71 5.12 0.00
C GLU A 11 -16.47 5.02 -0.90
N LEU A 12 -15.36 5.66 -0.52
CA LEU A 12 -14.09 5.53 -1.24
C LEU A 12 -13.59 4.08 -1.20
N LEU A 13 -13.58 3.46 -0.02
CA LEU A 13 -13.17 2.06 0.14
C LEU A 13 -13.98 1.14 -0.77
N ASN A 14 -15.31 1.27 -0.78
CA ASN A 14 -16.18 0.45 -1.62
C ASN A 14 -15.87 0.61 -3.12
N LYS A 15 -15.43 1.80 -3.57
CA LYS A 15 -15.04 2.02 -4.97
C LYS A 15 -13.68 1.37 -5.29
N LEU A 16 -12.72 1.42 -4.36
CA LEU A 16 -11.42 0.73 -4.51
C LEU A 16 -11.60 -0.80 -4.55
N VAL A 17 -12.42 -1.34 -3.64
CA VAL A 17 -12.77 -2.78 -3.62
C VAL A 17 -13.37 -3.20 -4.96
N ARG A 18 -14.38 -2.48 -5.45
CA ARG A 18 -14.99 -2.76 -6.76
C ARG A 18 -13.97 -2.73 -7.90
N ALA A 19 -13.03 -1.78 -7.90
CA ALA A 19 -12.00 -1.70 -8.92
C ALA A 19 -11.07 -2.94 -8.89
N ALA A 20 -10.65 -3.38 -7.70
CA ALA A 20 -9.82 -4.57 -7.54
C ALA A 20 -10.58 -5.86 -7.94
N GLU A 21 -11.80 -6.04 -7.45
CA GLU A 21 -12.60 -7.25 -7.72
C GLU A 21 -12.99 -7.36 -9.20
N THR A 22 -13.30 -6.23 -9.86
CA THR A 22 -13.58 -6.22 -11.32
C THR A 22 -12.33 -6.60 -12.12
N ALA A 23 -11.13 -6.31 -11.61
CA ALA A 23 -9.86 -6.72 -12.21
C ALA A 23 -9.44 -8.16 -11.85
N GLY A 24 -10.30 -8.90 -11.13
CA GLY A 24 -10.10 -10.31 -10.78
C GLY A 24 -9.22 -10.55 -9.56
N PHE A 25 -9.07 -9.56 -8.68
CA PHE A 25 -8.33 -9.71 -7.42
C PHE A 25 -9.26 -10.21 -6.30
N GLU A 26 -8.74 -11.10 -5.47
CA GLU A 26 -9.44 -11.63 -4.29
C GLU A 26 -8.93 -10.98 -3.00
N GLU A 27 -9.81 -10.82 -2.01
CA GLU A 27 -9.43 -10.23 -0.73
C GLU A 27 -8.52 -11.17 0.07
N ILE A 28 -7.48 -10.61 0.69
CA ILE A 28 -6.71 -11.26 1.74
C ILE A 28 -6.65 -10.38 2.98
N VAL A 29 -6.79 -11.02 4.15
CA VAL A 29 -6.67 -10.36 5.45
C VAL A 29 -5.32 -10.68 6.06
N LEU A 30 -4.62 -9.64 6.51
CA LEU A 30 -3.28 -9.74 7.08
C LEU A 30 -3.31 -9.61 8.61
N PRO A 31 -2.44 -10.34 9.35
CA PRO A 31 -2.25 -10.10 10.77
C PRO A 31 -1.65 -8.71 11.05
N SER A 32 -2.14 -8.01 12.07
CA SER A 32 -1.62 -6.68 12.44
C SER A 32 -0.34 -6.73 13.29
N ILE A 33 -0.10 -7.87 13.95
CA ILE A 33 1.04 -8.11 14.83
C ILE A 33 1.77 -9.35 14.32
N GLU A 34 3.06 -9.20 14.04
CA GLU A 34 3.92 -10.28 13.54
C GLU A 34 5.32 -10.21 14.18
N PRO A 35 6.14 -11.27 14.06
CA PRO A 35 7.54 -11.19 14.45
C PRO A 35 8.26 -10.04 13.73
N SER A 36 8.96 -9.18 14.46
CA SER A 36 9.63 -7.98 13.90
C SER A 36 10.57 -8.30 12.75
N LYS A 37 11.20 -9.49 12.80
CA LYS A 37 12.09 -10.01 11.77
C LYS A 37 11.44 -10.12 10.38
N VAL A 38 10.13 -10.29 10.28
CA VAL A 38 9.40 -10.31 8.99
C VAL A 38 9.65 -9.03 8.20
N TYR A 39 9.77 -7.90 8.89
CA TYR A 39 9.96 -6.59 8.29
C TYR A 39 11.41 -6.13 8.34
N ILE A 40 12.15 -6.41 9.42
CA ILE A 40 13.54 -5.98 9.56
C ILE A 40 14.40 -6.48 8.38
N ASP A 41 14.20 -7.72 7.96
CA ASP A 41 14.98 -8.33 6.87
C ASP A 41 14.65 -7.73 5.48
N LYS A 42 13.62 -6.88 5.38
CA LYS A 42 13.06 -6.35 4.12
C LYS A 42 12.92 -4.83 4.10
N ALA A 43 13.01 -4.20 5.27
CA ALA A 43 12.86 -2.77 5.47
C ALA A 43 14.16 -2.07 5.10
N GLY A 44 14.07 -0.97 4.34
CA GLY A 44 15.18 -0.04 4.22
C GLY A 44 15.42 0.71 5.55
N GLU A 45 16.58 1.36 5.66
CA GLU A 45 17.00 2.11 6.87
C GLU A 45 15.92 3.06 7.40
N GLU A 46 15.15 3.70 6.50
CA GLU A 46 14.07 4.62 6.85
C GLU A 46 12.97 3.96 7.68
N ILE A 47 12.53 2.75 7.31
CA ILE A 47 11.42 2.08 8.01
C ILE A 47 11.90 1.48 9.32
N LEU A 48 13.13 0.96 9.39
CA LEU A 48 13.67 0.33 10.59
C LEU A 48 13.58 1.25 11.81
N GLY A 49 13.92 2.54 11.65
CA GLY A 49 13.83 3.55 12.71
C GLY A 49 12.40 3.96 13.08
N GLN A 50 11.41 3.57 12.28
CA GLN A 50 10.00 3.95 12.43
C GLN A 50 9.11 2.80 12.93
N MET A 51 9.64 1.59 13.15
CA MET A 51 8.82 0.45 13.55
C MET A 51 8.38 0.51 15.03
N TYR A 52 7.12 0.17 15.29
CA TYR A 52 6.63 -0.09 16.65
C TYR A 52 6.97 -1.53 17.06
N VAL A 53 8.16 -1.72 17.64
CA VAL A 53 8.67 -3.03 18.10
C VAL A 53 8.44 -3.19 19.61
N PHE A 54 7.95 -4.34 20.04
CA PHE A 54 7.67 -4.63 21.45
C PHE A 54 7.84 -6.13 21.77
N PRO A 55 8.19 -6.49 23.01
CA PRO A 55 8.23 -7.88 23.44
C PRO A 55 6.82 -8.43 23.71
N ASP A 56 6.60 -9.71 23.41
CA ASP A 56 5.44 -10.44 23.93
C ASP A 56 5.68 -10.97 25.37
N LYS A 57 4.70 -11.69 25.94
CA LYS A 57 4.80 -12.26 27.30
C LYS A 57 5.97 -13.25 27.49
N LYS A 58 6.59 -13.74 26.41
CA LYS A 58 7.75 -14.65 26.43
C LYS A 58 9.02 -13.96 25.90
N ASN A 59 9.07 -12.62 25.89
CA ASN A 59 10.19 -11.82 25.38
C ASN A 59 10.54 -12.06 23.89
N ARG A 60 9.61 -12.54 23.08
CA ARG A 60 9.79 -12.60 21.62
C ARG A 60 9.54 -11.21 21.04
N SER A 61 10.41 -10.77 20.12
CA SER A 61 10.27 -9.46 19.47
C SER A 61 9.16 -9.50 18.42
N LEU A 62 8.09 -8.76 18.67
CA LEU A 62 6.98 -8.54 17.75
C LEU A 62 6.97 -7.08 17.29
N CYS A 63 6.21 -6.78 16.24
CA CYS A 63 5.90 -5.41 15.87
C CYS A 63 4.47 -5.27 15.36
N LEU A 64 3.96 -4.03 15.40
CA LEU A 64 2.85 -3.62 14.54
C LEU A 64 3.38 -3.47 13.13
N ARG A 65 2.67 -3.99 12.14
CA ARG A 65 3.12 -3.95 10.74
C ARG A 65 3.27 -2.51 10.21
N PRO A 66 4.41 -2.14 9.61
CA PRO A 66 4.61 -0.83 8.98
C PRO A 66 4.09 -0.74 7.53
N GLU A 67 3.82 -1.88 6.89
CA GLU A 67 3.29 -2.04 5.53
C GLU A 67 2.77 -3.48 5.34
N GLY A 68 2.10 -3.77 4.22
CA GLY A 68 1.50 -5.09 3.97
C GLY A 68 2.34 -6.06 3.12
N THR A 69 3.21 -5.57 2.25
CA THR A 69 3.86 -6.40 1.23
C THR A 69 4.87 -7.39 1.84
N ALA A 70 5.54 -7.08 2.96
CA ALA A 70 6.42 -8.03 3.64
C ALA A 70 5.66 -9.28 4.14
N THR A 71 4.43 -9.10 4.62
CA THR A 71 3.53 -10.20 5.01
C THR A 71 3.11 -10.99 3.77
N ILE A 72 2.77 -10.32 2.67
CA ILE A 72 2.42 -10.96 1.39
C ILE A 72 3.56 -11.84 0.89
N GLN A 73 4.80 -11.35 0.93
CA GLN A 73 5.99 -12.12 0.58
C GLN A 73 6.14 -13.39 1.46
N LEU A 74 5.85 -13.28 2.77
CA LEU A 74 5.87 -14.44 3.68
C LEU A 74 4.77 -15.47 3.31
N LEU A 75 3.58 -15.00 2.97
CA LEU A 75 2.45 -15.85 2.57
C LEU A 75 2.68 -16.48 1.19
N ALA A 76 3.31 -15.77 0.25
CA ALA A 76 3.72 -16.27 -1.04
C ALA A 76 4.62 -17.51 -0.90
N ASP A 77 5.64 -17.42 -0.05
CA ASP A 77 6.56 -18.53 0.22
C ASP A 77 5.90 -19.69 0.99
N LYS A 78 4.82 -19.45 1.72
CA LYS A 78 4.14 -20.51 2.51
C LYS A 78 3.04 -21.22 1.73
N HIS A 79 2.22 -20.47 0.99
CA HIS A 79 0.94 -20.93 0.46
C HIS A 79 0.88 -20.91 -1.07
N PHE A 80 1.64 -20.06 -1.74
CA PHE A 80 1.47 -19.81 -3.18
C PHE A 80 2.67 -20.20 -4.05
N LYS A 81 3.65 -20.92 -3.50
CA LYS A 81 4.90 -21.32 -4.19
C LYS A 81 4.72 -21.92 -5.60
N ARG A 82 3.62 -22.63 -5.84
CA ARG A 82 3.33 -23.33 -7.12
C ARG A 82 2.21 -22.67 -7.92
N SER A 83 1.62 -21.61 -7.39
CA SER A 83 0.53 -20.88 -8.05
C SER A 83 1.13 -19.74 -8.85
N LYS A 84 0.59 -19.50 -10.05
CA LYS A 84 0.98 -18.39 -10.92
C LYS A 84 -0.13 -17.36 -10.94
N ASP A 85 0.27 -16.10 -11.09
CA ASP A 85 -0.65 -14.96 -11.24
C ASP A 85 -1.72 -14.90 -10.15
N VAL A 86 -1.34 -15.18 -8.90
CA VAL A 86 -2.27 -15.07 -7.76
C VAL A 86 -2.53 -13.60 -7.49
N LYS A 87 -3.75 -13.14 -7.76
CA LYS A 87 -4.19 -11.75 -7.65
C LYS A 87 -4.87 -11.51 -6.30
N LEU A 88 -4.21 -10.77 -5.42
CA LEU A 88 -4.70 -10.45 -4.08
C LEU A 88 -4.85 -8.94 -3.86
N TRP A 89 -5.85 -8.53 -3.09
CA TRP A 89 -5.95 -7.17 -2.55
C TRP A 89 -6.15 -7.20 -1.04
N TYR A 90 -5.74 -6.14 -0.34
CA TYR A 90 -5.96 -5.99 1.10
C TYR A 90 -6.28 -4.54 1.46
N PHE A 91 -7.04 -4.32 2.54
CA PHE A 91 -7.25 -3.00 3.12
C PHE A 91 -6.91 -3.01 4.62
N GLU A 92 -5.75 -2.45 4.96
CA GLU A 92 -5.11 -2.73 6.24
C GLU A 92 -4.62 -1.46 6.94
N ARG A 93 -4.72 -1.46 8.28
CA ARG A 93 -4.02 -0.48 9.11
C ARG A 93 -2.52 -0.79 9.15
N CYS A 94 -1.70 0.24 9.12
CA CYS A 94 -0.25 0.18 9.23
C CYS A 94 0.23 1.22 10.25
N TRP A 95 1.39 0.97 10.87
CA TRP A 95 1.92 1.82 11.93
C TRP A 95 3.38 2.22 11.68
N ARG A 96 3.65 3.53 11.74
CA ARG A 96 5.00 4.09 11.62
C ARG A 96 5.21 5.20 12.63
N TYR A 97 6.32 5.15 13.35
CA TYR A 97 6.75 6.14 14.32
C TYR A 97 7.31 7.36 13.58
N GLU A 98 6.42 8.19 13.08
CA GLU A 98 6.76 9.44 12.40
C GLU A 98 6.14 10.66 13.11
N LYS A 99 6.68 11.85 12.82
CA LYS A 99 6.07 13.11 13.27
C LYS A 99 4.74 13.28 12.52
N PRO A 100 3.59 13.35 13.21
CA PRO A 100 2.31 13.49 12.54
C PRO A 100 2.25 14.77 11.70
N GLN A 101 1.72 14.64 10.49
CA GLN A 101 1.41 15.71 9.55
C GLN A 101 0.06 15.38 8.89
N GLU A 102 -0.53 16.33 8.18
CA GLU A 102 -1.67 16.01 7.32
C GLU A 102 -1.30 14.86 6.38
N GLY A 103 -2.16 13.84 6.20
CA GLY A 103 -1.87 12.68 5.36
C GLY A 103 -0.73 11.75 5.82
N ARG A 104 -0.13 12.00 7.00
CA ARG A 104 0.92 11.19 7.63
C ARG A 104 0.66 11.03 9.11
N TYR A 105 0.19 9.84 9.46
CA TYR A 105 -0.25 9.50 10.80
C TYR A 105 0.56 8.33 11.33
N ARG A 106 0.59 8.17 12.65
CA ARG A 106 1.23 7.01 13.28
C ARG A 106 0.49 5.70 13.04
N GLU A 107 -0.81 5.81 12.82
CA GLU A 107 -1.67 4.74 12.32
C GLU A 107 -2.35 5.27 11.05
N PHE A 108 -2.20 4.55 9.94
CA PHE A 108 -2.74 4.92 8.64
C PHE A 108 -3.24 3.69 7.91
N PHE A 109 -3.99 3.88 6.84
CA PHE A 109 -4.60 2.82 6.04
C PHE A 109 -3.90 2.69 4.68
N GLN A 110 -3.67 1.45 4.28
CA GLN A 110 -3.21 1.09 2.95
C GLN A 110 -4.24 0.22 2.26
N PHE A 111 -4.53 0.53 1.00
CA PHE A 111 -5.19 -0.39 0.08
C PHE A 111 -4.12 -0.99 -0.82
N GLY A 112 -3.78 -2.25 -0.64
CA GLY A 112 -2.74 -2.94 -1.40
C GLY A 112 -3.30 -3.86 -2.48
N VAL A 113 -2.57 -3.98 -3.57
CA VAL A 113 -2.84 -4.88 -4.68
C VAL A 113 -1.55 -5.62 -5.03
N GLU A 114 -1.61 -6.93 -5.12
CA GLU A 114 -0.46 -7.81 -5.19
C GLU A 114 -0.69 -8.92 -6.22
N VAL A 115 0.28 -9.16 -7.08
CA VAL A 115 0.32 -10.30 -8.00
C VAL A 115 1.51 -11.18 -7.63
N ILE A 116 1.24 -12.38 -7.12
CA ILE A 116 2.27 -13.34 -6.73
C ILE A 116 2.60 -14.24 -7.91
N ASN A 117 3.91 -14.46 -8.11
CA ASN A 117 4.50 -15.26 -9.17
C ASN A 117 3.98 -14.88 -10.57
N PRO A 118 4.16 -13.60 -11.00
CA PRO A 118 3.70 -13.12 -12.29
C PRO A 118 4.30 -13.97 -13.44
N SER A 119 3.48 -14.31 -14.42
CA SER A 119 3.88 -15.03 -15.63
C SER A 119 4.38 -14.12 -16.74
N SER A 120 4.11 -12.82 -16.65
CA SER A 120 4.43 -11.82 -17.66
C SER A 120 4.90 -10.50 -17.06
N THR A 121 5.81 -9.81 -17.76
CA THR A 121 6.24 -8.45 -17.40
C THR A 121 5.16 -7.39 -17.68
N ALA A 122 4.19 -7.70 -18.54
CA ALA A 122 3.05 -6.82 -18.85
C ALA A 122 2.19 -6.51 -17.61
N ILE A 123 2.23 -7.37 -16.59
CA ILE A 123 1.52 -7.18 -15.33
C ILE A 123 1.91 -5.87 -14.63
N LYS A 124 3.15 -5.37 -14.83
CA LYS A 124 3.54 -4.06 -14.30
C LYS A 124 2.67 -2.95 -14.88
N ASP A 125 2.41 -2.99 -16.18
CA ASP A 125 1.61 -1.97 -16.85
C ASP A 125 0.13 -2.07 -16.47
N GLU A 126 -0.41 -3.30 -16.38
CA GLU A 126 -1.78 -3.54 -15.88
C GLU A 126 -1.99 -2.99 -14.46
N LEU A 127 -0.99 -3.16 -13.58
CA LEU A 127 -1.06 -2.65 -12.21
C LEU A 127 -0.94 -1.12 -12.14
N ILE A 128 -0.13 -0.51 -13.01
CA ILE A 128 -0.05 0.96 -13.12
C ILE A 128 -1.40 1.52 -13.58
N GLU A 129 -2.02 0.93 -14.61
CA GLU A 129 -3.34 1.34 -15.09
C GLU A 129 -4.42 1.18 -14.01
N LEU A 130 -4.41 0.09 -13.25
CA LEU A 130 -5.33 -0.11 -12.12
C LEU A 130 -5.11 0.94 -11.03
N ALA A 131 -3.86 1.25 -10.68
CA ALA A 131 -3.52 2.28 -9.71
C ALA A 131 -3.97 3.68 -10.17
N GLU A 132 -3.77 4.02 -11.45
CA GLU A 132 -4.28 5.27 -12.05
C GLU A 132 -5.80 5.36 -11.96
N ASN A 133 -6.51 4.29 -12.34
CA ASN A 133 -7.97 4.21 -12.23
C ASN A 133 -8.45 4.41 -10.79
N MET A 134 -7.73 3.85 -9.80
CA MET A 134 -8.04 4.03 -8.38
C MET A 134 -7.83 5.48 -7.91
N VAL A 135 -6.76 6.15 -8.35
CA VAL A 135 -6.51 7.57 -8.02
C VAL A 135 -7.54 8.48 -8.71
N ALA A 136 -7.91 8.16 -9.96
CA ALA A 136 -8.91 8.88 -10.75
C ALA A 136 -10.32 8.88 -10.15
N ILE A 137 -10.60 8.03 -9.15
CA ILE A 137 -11.84 8.10 -8.36
C ILE A 137 -11.96 9.44 -7.60
N LYS A 138 -10.83 10.04 -7.20
CA LYS A 138 -10.79 11.28 -6.43
C LYS A 138 -10.28 12.48 -7.22
N THR A 139 -9.37 12.28 -8.17
CA THR A 139 -8.82 13.37 -8.98
C THR A 139 -8.14 12.86 -10.25
N ARG A 140 -8.25 13.59 -11.35
CA ARG A 140 -7.43 13.39 -12.56
C ARG A 140 -6.14 14.21 -12.58
N ALA A 141 -5.91 15.04 -11.56
CA ALA A 141 -4.72 15.88 -11.46
C ALA A 141 -3.56 15.13 -10.76
N TYR A 142 -3.09 14.06 -11.39
CA TYR A 142 -1.98 13.24 -10.89
C TYR A 142 -0.82 13.13 -11.91
N LEU A 143 0.35 12.75 -11.42
CA LEU A 143 1.56 12.47 -12.19
C LEU A 143 2.02 11.05 -11.92
N VAL A 144 2.42 10.31 -12.96
CA VAL A 144 2.93 8.94 -12.87
C VAL A 144 4.43 8.94 -13.17
N ASP A 145 5.23 8.38 -12.27
CA ASP A 145 6.63 8.01 -12.53
C ASP A 145 6.71 6.48 -12.61
N ARG A 146 7.02 5.95 -13.80
CA ARG A 146 7.09 4.50 -14.06
C ARG A 146 8.47 3.88 -13.76
N SER A 147 9.41 4.71 -13.28
CA SER A 147 10.83 4.40 -13.04
C SER A 147 11.31 4.80 -11.65
N ALA A 148 10.38 4.99 -10.71
CA ALA A 148 10.69 5.48 -9.39
C ALA A 148 11.56 4.50 -8.59
N ARG A 149 12.66 5.00 -8.01
CA ARG A 149 13.41 4.27 -6.98
C ARG A 149 12.63 4.28 -5.68
N ARG A 150 12.46 3.11 -5.09
CA ARG A 150 11.64 2.92 -3.88
C ARG A 150 12.51 2.83 -2.64
N GLY A 151 11.99 3.29 -1.50
CA GLY A 151 12.71 3.32 -0.21
C GLY A 151 12.74 1.99 0.57
N LEU A 152 12.45 0.86 -0.08
CA LEU A 152 12.44 -0.46 0.55
C LEU A 152 13.42 -1.37 -0.19
N ASP A 153 14.25 -2.08 0.56
CA ASP A 153 15.38 -2.82 -0.02
C ASP A 153 14.95 -4.13 -0.71
N TYR A 154 13.69 -4.55 -0.53
CA TYR A 154 13.17 -5.76 -1.16
C TYR A 154 12.87 -5.60 -2.67
N TYR A 155 12.85 -4.38 -3.20
CA TYR A 155 12.54 -4.16 -4.62
C TYR A 155 13.69 -4.66 -5.50
N THR A 156 13.34 -5.40 -6.55
CA THR A 156 14.30 -6.06 -7.45
C THR A 156 14.60 -5.26 -8.72
N ALA A 157 13.84 -4.21 -8.95
CA ALA A 157 13.97 -3.30 -10.09
C ALA A 157 13.32 -1.94 -9.73
N ASP A 158 13.46 -0.95 -10.62
CA ASP A 158 12.75 0.32 -10.49
C ASP A 158 11.23 0.09 -10.46
N GLY A 159 10.60 0.73 -9.47
CA GLY A 159 9.18 0.62 -9.19
C GLY A 159 8.36 1.61 -10.02
N PHE A 160 7.27 2.08 -9.41
CA PHE A 160 6.50 3.20 -9.91
C PHE A 160 5.83 3.96 -8.76
N GLU A 161 5.47 5.19 -9.03
CA GLU A 161 4.78 6.08 -8.10
C GLU A 161 3.70 6.88 -8.81
N ILE A 162 2.61 7.16 -8.09
CA ILE A 162 1.63 8.15 -8.51
C ILE A 162 1.59 9.24 -7.46
N SER A 163 1.71 10.48 -7.91
CA SER A 163 1.68 11.66 -7.07
C SER A 163 0.61 12.66 -7.46
N VAL A 164 0.01 13.32 -6.48
CA VAL A 164 -0.97 14.40 -6.62
C VAL A 164 -0.33 15.69 -6.10
N PRO A 165 0.22 16.55 -6.99
CA PRO A 165 1.06 17.68 -6.58
C PRO A 165 0.41 18.66 -5.60
N SER A 166 -0.91 18.82 -5.65
CA SER A 166 -1.65 19.73 -4.76
C SER A 166 -1.56 19.36 -3.27
N LEU A 167 -1.15 18.13 -2.92
CA LEU A 167 -0.95 17.71 -1.53
C LEU A 167 0.43 18.10 -0.97
N GLY A 168 1.28 18.79 -1.75
CA GLY A 168 2.58 19.28 -1.30
C GLY A 168 3.49 18.15 -0.81
N ALA A 169 3.89 18.20 0.47
CA ALA A 169 4.78 17.20 1.08
C ALA A 169 4.21 15.77 1.08
N GLN A 170 2.88 15.61 0.92
CA GLN A 170 2.19 14.33 0.91
C GLN A 170 1.76 13.88 -0.48
N LYS A 171 2.33 14.49 -1.53
CA LYS A 171 1.93 14.26 -2.92
C LYS A 171 1.93 12.79 -3.31
N GLN A 172 2.80 11.95 -2.77
CA GLN A 172 2.84 10.54 -3.13
C GLN A 172 1.63 9.78 -2.56
N VAL A 173 0.72 9.37 -3.44
CA VAL A 173 -0.51 8.63 -3.09
C VAL A 173 -0.42 7.15 -3.38
N VAL A 174 0.42 6.74 -4.34
CA VAL A 174 0.69 5.33 -4.66
C VAL A 174 2.19 5.10 -4.74
N GLY A 175 2.63 3.94 -4.28
CA GLY A 175 3.95 3.41 -4.61
C GLY A 175 3.89 1.89 -4.76
N GLY A 176 4.63 1.38 -5.74
CA GLY A 176 4.67 -0.03 -6.05
C GLY A 176 5.92 -0.44 -6.82
N GLY A 177 6.03 -1.72 -7.14
CA GLY A 177 7.17 -2.29 -7.85
C GLY A 177 7.30 -3.80 -7.66
N ALA A 178 8.29 -4.37 -8.35
CA ALA A 178 8.55 -5.81 -8.34
C ALA A 178 9.46 -6.20 -7.17
N TYR A 179 9.12 -7.30 -6.51
CA TYR A 179 9.88 -7.96 -5.46
C TYR A 179 10.06 -9.45 -5.79
N ARG A 180 10.88 -10.17 -5.02
CA ARG A 180 11.31 -11.54 -5.38
C ARG A 180 10.15 -12.49 -5.72
N GLN A 181 9.05 -12.43 -4.98
CA GLN A 181 7.90 -13.32 -5.14
C GLN A 181 6.80 -12.74 -6.04
N GLY A 182 6.87 -11.48 -6.46
CA GLY A 182 5.71 -10.82 -7.08
C GLY A 182 5.90 -9.37 -7.47
N ILE A 183 4.79 -8.72 -7.77
CA ILE A 183 4.72 -7.29 -8.07
C ILE A 183 3.42 -6.75 -7.49
N GLY A 184 3.48 -5.55 -6.92
CA GLY A 184 2.30 -4.93 -6.32
C GLY A 184 2.46 -3.45 -6.08
N PHE A 185 1.41 -2.84 -5.54
CA PHE A 185 1.41 -1.46 -5.08
C PHE A 185 0.49 -1.29 -3.88
N ALA A 186 0.73 -0.21 -3.14
CA ALA A 186 -0.18 0.24 -2.11
C ALA A 186 -0.61 1.68 -2.36
N VAL A 187 -1.91 1.92 -2.23
CA VAL A 187 -2.51 3.24 -2.16
C VAL A 187 -2.50 3.70 -0.70
N GLY A 188 -1.89 4.86 -0.43
CA GLY A 188 -2.00 5.54 0.84
C GLY A 188 -3.41 6.10 0.99
N PHE A 189 -4.33 5.31 1.55
CA PHE A 189 -5.75 5.60 1.57
C PHE A 189 -6.07 6.96 2.21
N ASP A 190 -5.39 7.29 3.31
CA ASP A 190 -5.60 8.56 3.99
C ASP A 190 -5.13 9.77 3.16
N ARG A 191 -4.09 9.62 2.31
CA ARG A 191 -3.66 10.66 1.38
C ARG A 191 -4.63 10.79 0.20
N LEU A 192 -5.15 9.67 -0.29
CA LEU A 192 -6.16 9.67 -1.35
C LEU A 192 -7.46 10.36 -0.88
N MET A 193 -7.84 10.21 0.38
CA MET A 193 -8.98 10.94 0.96
C MET A 193 -8.83 12.46 0.91
N LEU A 194 -7.61 12.97 1.01
CA LEU A 194 -7.31 14.42 0.92
C LEU A 194 -7.39 14.96 -0.50
N CYS A 195 -7.35 14.09 -1.51
CA CYS A 195 -7.43 14.50 -2.91
C CYS A 195 -8.82 15.08 -3.20
N ARG A 196 -8.85 16.16 -3.99
CA ARG A 196 -10.08 16.78 -4.48
C ARG A 196 -9.90 17.11 -5.96
N GLU A 197 -11.01 17.15 -6.69
CA GLU A 197 -11.00 17.70 -8.04
C GLU A 197 -10.62 19.20 -7.97
N PRO A 198 -9.80 19.70 -8.91
CA PRO A 198 -9.47 21.13 -8.97
C PRO A 198 -10.74 21.97 -9.03
N GLY A 199 -10.91 22.89 -8.07
CA GLY A 199 -12.08 23.78 -8.00
C GLY A 199 -13.22 23.30 -7.09
N ALA A 200 -13.14 22.10 -6.51
CA ALA A 200 -14.08 21.67 -5.47
C ALA A 200 -13.79 22.41 -4.15
N THR A 201 -14.54 23.48 -3.88
CA THR A 201 -14.42 24.24 -2.62
C THR A 201 -14.81 23.36 -1.43
N SER A 202 -14.09 23.50 -0.32
CA SER A 202 -14.50 22.94 0.96
C SER A 202 -15.81 23.60 1.39
N GLN A 203 -16.86 22.81 1.54
CA GLN A 203 -18.00 23.21 2.38
C GLN A 203 -17.59 23.13 3.85
#